data_AF-A0AA90TG28-F1
#
_entry.id   AF-A0AA90TG28-F1
#
_cell.length_a   1.000
_cell.length_b   1.000
_cell.length_c   1.000
_cell.angle_alpha   90.00
_cell.angle_beta   90.00
_cell.angle_gamma   90.00
#
_symmetry.space_group_name_H-M   'P 1'
#
loop_
_entity.id
_entity.type
_entity.pdbx_description
1 polymer ?
#
loop_
_entity_poly.entity_id
_entity_poly.type
_entity_poly.pdbx_seq_one_letter_code
_entity_poly.pdbx_strand_id
1 'polypeptide(L)' 'MKNLLQEMLYCEFLLKCETSNCREFFEFDEVATEPMDDWSTRAADWAEKCGWTIGHTGLVKCPKCAANMNSVGRE' A
#
# COMPACT_ATOMS: atom_id res chain seq x y z
N MET A 1 -1.23 10.15 -7.09
CA MET A 1 -0.68 9.00 -6.34
C MET A 1 -1.72 7.92 -6.08
N LYS A 2 -3.00 8.28 -5.88
CA LYS A 2 -4.10 7.32 -5.65
C LYS A 2 -4.32 6.25 -6.73
N ASN A 3 -4.15 6.59 -8.02
CA ASN A 3 -4.49 5.67 -9.12
C ASN A 3 -3.78 4.32 -9.05
N LEU A 4 -2.47 4.28 -8.78
CA LEU A 4 -1.74 3.00 -8.81
C LEU A 4 -2.06 2.12 -7.59
N LEU A 5 -2.19 2.71 -6.40
CA LEU A 5 -2.55 1.96 -5.20
C LEU A 5 -3.97 1.39 -5.29
N GLN A 6 -4.89 2.18 -5.85
CA GLN A 6 -6.25 1.74 -6.16
C GLN A 6 -6.25 0.62 -7.19
N GLU A 7 -5.50 0.74 -8.29
CA GLU A 7 -5.37 -0.32 -9.32
C GLU A 7 -4.84 -1.63 -8.74
N MET A 8 -3.86 -1.56 -7.84
CA MET A 8 -3.33 -2.74 -7.15
C MET A 8 -4.39 -3.39 -6.26
N LEU A 9 -5.14 -2.60 -5.48
CA LEU A 9 -6.21 -3.12 -4.62
C LEU A 9 -7.40 -3.66 -5.42
N TYR A 10 -7.70 -3.06 -6.58
CA TYR A 10 -8.69 -3.58 -7.50
C TYR A 10 -8.34 -5.00 -7.98
N CYS A 11 -7.06 -5.28 -8.22
CA CYS A 11 -6.58 -6.57 -8.72
C CYS A 11 -6.22 -7.58 -7.61
N GLU A 12 -5.76 -7.10 -6.47
CA GLU A 12 -5.15 -7.88 -5.39
C GLU A 12 -5.79 -7.55 -4.05
N PHE A 13 -6.29 -8.57 -3.34
CA PHE A 13 -6.87 -8.43 -2.01
C PHE A 13 -5.84 -8.07 -0.92
N LEU A 14 -4.55 -8.31 -1.17
CA LEU A 14 -3.45 -8.19 -0.22
C LEU A 14 -2.26 -7.51 -0.88
N LEU A 15 -1.80 -6.39 -0.32
CA LEU A 15 -0.62 -5.70 -0.83
C LEU A 15 0.62 -6.06 0.01
N LYS A 16 1.68 -6.55 -0.63
CA LYS A 16 2.94 -6.91 0.05
C LYS A 16 3.98 -5.81 -0.12
N CYS A 17 4.72 -5.54 0.96
CA CYS A 17 5.83 -4.60 0.91
C CYS A 17 6.91 -5.03 -0.09
N GLU A 18 7.39 -4.09 -0.93
CA GLU A 18 8.45 -4.29 -1.92
C GLU A 18 9.81 -4.59 -1.29
N THR A 19 10.00 -4.27 0.00
CA THR A 19 11.31 -4.36 0.65
C THR A 19 11.68 -5.82 0.88
N SER A 20 12.86 -6.22 0.39
CA SER A 20 13.37 -7.57 0.59
C SER A 20 13.42 -7.95 2.07
N ASN A 21 13.01 -9.17 2.40
CA ASN A 21 12.84 -9.70 3.76
C ASN A 21 11.80 -8.99 4.64
N CYS A 22 11.04 -8.02 4.11
CA CYS A 22 9.85 -7.50 4.79
C CYS A 22 8.67 -8.46 4.60
N ARG A 23 7.96 -8.79 5.67
CA ARG A 23 6.77 -9.66 5.64
C ARG A 23 5.47 -8.91 5.93
N GLU A 24 5.54 -7.59 6.04
CA GLU A 24 4.36 -6.75 6.23
C GLU A 24 3.48 -6.81 4.99
N PHE A 25 2.18 -6.94 5.21
CA PHE A 25 1.16 -6.87 4.17
C PHE A 25 0.02 -5.95 4.64
N PHE A 26 -0.67 -5.36 3.69
CA PHE A 26 -1.91 -4.63 3.92
C PHE A 26 -3.08 -5.50 3.48
N GLU A 27 -4.04 -5.67 4.38
CA GLU A 27 -5.34 -6.28 4.12
C GLU A 27 -6.41 -5.27 4.52
N PHE A 28 -7.44 -5.13 3.68
CA PHE A 28 -8.59 -4.32 4.00
C PHE A 28 -9.69 -5.27 4.50
N ASP A 29 -9.91 -5.29 5.82
CA ASP A 29 -10.80 -6.24 6.52
C ASP A 29 -12.29 -6.15 6.09
N GLU A 30 -12.68 -5.13 5.33
CA GLU A 30 -14.05 -4.98 4.83
C GLU A 30 -14.29 -5.82 3.56
N VAL A 31 -15.28 -6.71 3.64
CA VAL A 31 -15.79 -7.44 2.48
C VAL A 31 -16.32 -6.44 1.44
N ALA A 32 -15.86 -6.57 0.19
CA ALA A 32 -16.38 -5.81 -0.93
C ALA A 32 -17.87 -6.12 -1.14
N THR A 33 -18.74 -5.23 -0.67
CA THR A 33 -20.20 -5.35 -0.75
C THR A 33 -20.81 -4.40 -1.79
N GLU A 34 -19.96 -3.66 -2.48
CA GLU A 34 -20.29 -2.58 -3.40
C GLU A 34 -19.50 -2.75 -4.72
N PRO A 35 -19.67 -1.86 -5.72
CA PRO A 35 -18.84 -1.87 -6.92
C PRO A 35 -17.34 -1.82 -6.60
N MET A 36 -16.55 -2.63 -7.29
CA MET A 36 -15.12 -2.79 -7.00
C MET A 36 -14.32 -1.48 -7.09
N ASP A 37 -14.77 -0.52 -7.92
CA ASP A 37 -14.18 0.82 -8.03
C ASP A 37 -14.32 1.63 -6.73
N ASP A 38 -15.49 1.58 -6.09
CA ASP A 38 -15.77 2.28 -4.83
C ASP A 38 -15.01 1.63 -3.68
N TRP A 39 -14.94 0.29 -3.67
CA TRP A 39 -14.21 -0.46 -2.66
C TRP A 39 -12.71 -0.20 -2.75
N SER A 40 -12.13 -0.31 -3.94
CA SER A 40 -10.70 -0.10 -4.15
C SER A 40 -10.26 1.33 -3.82
N THR A 41 -11.13 2.32 -4.08
CA THR A 41 -10.90 3.71 -3.68
C THR A 41 -10.78 3.84 -2.16
N ARG A 42 -11.70 3.23 -1.41
CA ARG A 42 -11.65 3.28 0.06
C ARG A 42 -10.48 2.50 0.65
N ALA A 43 -10.20 1.32 0.11
CA ALA A 43 -9.07 0.51 0.54
C ALA A 43 -7.75 1.27 0.31
N ALA A 44 -7.62 2.01 -0.79
CA ALA A 44 -6.45 2.85 -1.07
C ALA A 44 -6.33 4.02 -0.09
N ASP A 45 -7.44 4.72 0.18
CA ASP A 45 -7.47 5.78 1.20
C ASP A 45 -7.09 5.26 2.59
N TRP A 46 -7.49 4.03 2.93
CA TRP A 46 -7.13 3.39 4.20
C TRP A 46 -5.66 2.99 4.25
N ALA A 47 -5.13 2.42 3.17
CA ALA A 47 -3.72 2.11 3.04
C ALA A 47 -2.85 3.36 3.22
N GLU A 48 -3.19 4.46 2.55
CA GLU A 48 -2.49 5.76 2.70
C GLU A 48 -2.54 6.26 4.15
N LYS A 49 -3.71 6.20 4.81
CA LYS A 49 -3.87 6.58 6.24
C LYS A 49 -3.04 5.70 7.17
N CYS A 50 -2.89 4.43 6.85
CA CYS A 50 -2.03 3.50 7.57
C CYS A 50 -0.53 3.73 7.28
N GLY A 51 -0.17 4.65 6.37
CA GLY A 51 1.20 5.01 6.03
C GLY A 51 1.81 4.15 4.92
N TRP A 52 1.00 3.37 4.20
CA TRP A 52 1.45 2.67 3.01
C TRP A 52 1.64 3.65 1.85
N THR A 53 2.69 3.44 1.08
CA THR A 53 3.08 4.33 -0.02
C THR A 53 3.50 3.53 -1.23
N ILE A 54 3.61 4.19 -2.39
CA ILE A 54 4.20 3.57 -3.58
C ILE A 54 5.73 3.71 -3.49
N GLY A 55 6.42 2.58 -3.59
CA GLY A 55 7.87 2.48 -3.67
C GLY A 55 8.41 2.80 -5.06
N HIS A 56 9.74 2.85 -5.19
CA HIS A 56 10.39 3.27 -6.44
C HIS A 56 10.25 2.23 -7.56
N THR A 57 9.86 0.99 -7.23
CA THR A 57 9.64 -0.08 -8.21
C THR A 57 8.23 -0.08 -8.79
N GLY A 58 7.35 0.81 -8.30
CA GLY A 58 5.91 0.79 -8.61
C GLY A 58 5.12 -0.21 -7.75
N LEU A 59 5.77 -0.91 -6.80
CA LEU A 59 5.11 -1.74 -5.79
C LEU A 59 4.90 -0.96 -4.49
N VAL A 60 4.12 -1.49 -3.54
CA VAL A 60 3.86 -0.78 -2.28
C VAL A 60 5.01 -0.90 -1.27
N LYS A 61 5.11 0.07 -0.38
CA LYS A 61 6.06 0.09 0.73
C LYS A 61 5.32 0.32 2.04
N CYS A 62 5.59 -0.53 3.03
CA CYS A 62 4.97 -0.41 4.35
C CYS A 62 5.54 0.79 5.13
N PRO A 63 4.84 1.27 6.17
CA PRO A 63 5.21 2.48 6.90
C PRO A 63 6.62 2.41 7.51
N LYS A 64 7.00 1.24 8.03
CA LYS A 64 8.32 1.00 8.63
C LYS A 64 9.43 1.13 7.59
N CYS A 65 9.26 0.49 6.44
CA CYS A 65 10.26 0.51 5.36
C CYS A 65 10.29 1.87 4.63
N ALA A 66 9.18 2.59 4.59
CA ALA A 66 9.13 3.97 4.09
C ALA A 66 9.88 4.93 5.00
N ALA A 67 9.72 4.82 6.32
CA ALA A 67 10.44 5.64 7.30
C ALA A 67 11.96 5.40 7.27
N ASN A 68 12.41 4.15 7.08
CA ASN A 68 13.83 3.80 7.04
C ASN A 68 14.59 4.42 5.84
N MET A 69 13.93 4.84 4.76
CA MET A 69 14.60 5.57 3.67
C MET A 69 14.89 7.03 4.03
N ASN A 70 14.16 7.62 4.97
CA ASN A 70 14.42 9.00 5.42
C ASN A 70 15.59 9.10 6.42
N SER A 71 16.06 7.98 6.97
CA SER A 71 17.24 7.94 7.85
C SER A 71 18.57 7.71 7.13
N VAL A 72 18.56 7.25 5.86
CA VAL A 72 19.78 6.93 5.09
C VAL A 72 20.19 8.11 4.18
N GLY A 73 19.97 9.34 4.65
CA GLY A 73 20.34 10.59 3.98
C GLY A 73 21.21 11.52 4.82
N ARG A 74 21.80 11.02 5.92
CA ARG A 74 22.75 11.76 6.77
C ARG A 74 23.88 10.85 7.25
N GLU A 75 24.70 10.37 6.33
CA GLU A 75 26.09 9.99 6.61
C GLU A 75 26.98 10.43 5.45
#